data_AF-A0AAE4YVD5-F1
#
_entry.id   AF-A0AAE4YVD5-F1
#
_cell.length_a   1.000
_cell.length_b   1.000
_cell.length_c   1.000
_cell.angle_alpha   90.00
_cell.angle_beta   90.00
_cell.angle_gamma   90.00
#
_symmetry.space_group_name_H-M   'P 1'
#
loop_
_entity.id
_entity.type
_entity.pdbx_description
1 polymer ?
#
loop_
_entity_poly.entity_id
_entity_poly.type
_entity_poly.pdbx_seq_one_letter_code
_entity_poly.pdbx_strand_id
1 'polypeptide(L)'
;MTSLTQAQIAEFQGIASNAPSLSPSDQHSLLKATANLLDEDDLRSIARADYGNDTDEHLAQLVDIVRLCELPSPLKWHPREVLELTRWSEPQQQAPGMAARLSRQCAFACTVLLVSYGDPRNAGASYGSNQTLISLVGSLEALGLDVEDEVLSLLSWLIPRLPEHEAGEIPFFGLAMLWFALGRPNQWNDAALLGLCEWIMVTEEAAKRRKSIGLGATGSWLVSGTGYDTHVDRWQKLGRRLVDRLDMRHGPDVREAVQLIGAMLA
;
A
#
# COMPACT_ATOMS: atom_id res chain seq x y z
N MET A 1 28.74 -10.09 1.20
CA MET A 1 27.32 -10.51 1.32
C MET A 1 26.48 -9.28 1.10
N THR A 2 26.09 -9.01 -0.14
CA THR A 2 25.02 -8.06 -0.45
C THR A 2 23.78 -8.52 0.32
N SER A 3 23.17 -7.65 1.12
CA SER A 3 21.95 -8.01 1.85
C SER A 3 20.92 -8.50 0.83
N LEU A 4 20.23 -9.60 1.13
CA LEU A 4 19.18 -10.18 0.27
C LEU A 4 18.16 -9.12 -0.19
N THR A 5 17.98 -8.07 0.60
CA THR A 5 17.14 -6.90 0.31
C THR A 5 17.63 -6.12 -0.91
N GLN A 6 18.94 -5.88 -1.07
CA GLN A 6 19.45 -5.06 -2.18
C GLN A 6 19.34 -5.78 -3.54
N ALA A 7 19.53 -7.10 -3.56
CA ALA A 7 19.32 -7.90 -4.77
C ALA A 7 17.84 -7.96 -5.16
N GLN A 8 16.95 -8.16 -4.18
CA GLN A 8 15.49 -8.14 -4.38
C GLN A 8 14.99 -6.78 -4.88
N ILE A 9 15.57 -5.68 -4.39
CA ILE A 9 15.27 -4.33 -4.87
C ILE A 9 15.75 -4.12 -6.31
N ALA A 10 16.95 -4.60 -6.66
CA ALA A 10 17.47 -4.48 -8.02
C ALA A 10 16.63 -5.28 -9.03
N GLU A 11 16.20 -6.49 -8.66
CA GLU A 11 15.29 -7.31 -9.46
C GLU A 11 13.92 -6.64 -9.64
N PHE A 12 13.35 -6.11 -8.54
CA PHE A 12 12.12 -5.32 -8.59
C PHE A 12 12.23 -4.12 -9.53
N GLN A 13 13.33 -3.36 -9.43
CA GLN A 13 13.58 -2.22 -10.31
C GLN A 13 13.70 -2.65 -11.78
N GLY A 14 14.26 -3.82 -12.06
CA GLY A 14 14.29 -4.42 -13.39
C GLY A 14 12.89 -4.73 -13.92
N ILE A 15 12.03 -5.35 -13.11
CA ILE A 15 10.62 -5.64 -13.44
C ILE A 15 9.85 -4.34 -13.70
N ALA A 16 9.96 -3.37 -12.80
CA ALA A 16 9.29 -2.08 -12.91
C ALA A 16 9.77 -1.28 -14.13
N SER A 17 11.06 -1.34 -14.47
CA SER A 17 11.62 -0.66 -15.66
C SER A 17 11.16 -1.32 -16.97
N ASN A 18 10.79 -2.61 -16.93
CA ASN A 18 10.24 -3.33 -18.07
C ASN A 18 8.72 -3.11 -18.25
N ALA A 19 8.06 -2.38 -17.34
CA ALA A 19 6.69 -1.92 -17.51
C ALA A 19 6.68 -0.61 -18.32
N PRO A 20 6.25 -0.63 -19.60
CA PRO A 20 6.48 0.46 -20.57
C PRO A 20 5.78 1.80 -20.31
N SER A 21 5.08 2.00 -19.18
CA SER A 21 4.24 3.18 -18.94
C SER A 21 4.35 3.81 -17.54
N LEU A 22 5.24 3.34 -16.67
CA LEU A 22 5.52 4.08 -15.44
C LEU A 22 6.29 5.35 -15.82
N SER A 23 5.55 6.43 -16.11
CA SER A 23 6.09 7.80 -16.14
C SER A 23 6.98 8.01 -14.91
N PRO A 24 8.00 8.90 -14.97
CA PRO A 24 8.91 9.10 -13.85
C PRO A 24 8.11 9.19 -12.55
N SER A 25 8.37 8.25 -11.63
CA SER A 25 7.48 7.94 -10.53
C SER A 25 7.20 9.18 -9.69
N ASP A 26 6.03 9.79 -9.90
CA ASP A 26 5.58 10.91 -9.09
C ASP A 26 4.83 10.34 -7.88
N GLN A 27 5.57 10.16 -6.78
CA GLN A 27 5.00 9.68 -5.52
C GLN A 27 3.89 10.59 -4.97
N HIS A 28 3.78 11.83 -5.44
CA HIS A 28 2.76 12.78 -4.98
C HIS A 28 1.50 12.80 -5.86
N SER A 29 1.48 12.10 -7.00
CA SER A 29 0.29 12.07 -7.86
C SER A 29 -0.93 11.45 -7.14
N LEU A 30 -0.75 10.36 -6.39
CA LEU A 30 -1.84 9.79 -5.57
C LEU A 30 -2.25 10.70 -4.41
N LEU A 31 -1.27 11.41 -3.82
CA LEU A 31 -1.54 12.38 -2.76
C LEU A 31 -2.45 13.49 -3.30
N LYS A 32 -2.15 14.03 -4.48
CA LYS A 32 -2.99 15.04 -5.12
C LYS A 32 -4.39 14.51 -5.41
N ALA A 33 -4.50 13.28 -5.93
CA ALA A 33 -5.79 12.65 -6.21
C ALA A 33 -6.65 12.51 -4.94
N THR A 34 -6.06 12.02 -3.84
CA THR A 34 -6.78 11.82 -2.58
C THR A 34 -7.06 13.11 -1.82
N ALA A 35 -6.15 14.09 -1.86
CA ALA A 35 -6.35 15.42 -1.27
C ALA A 35 -7.53 16.17 -1.89
N ASN A 36 -7.72 16.05 -3.21
CA ASN A 36 -8.83 16.68 -3.93
C ASN A 36 -10.21 16.10 -3.58
N LEU A 37 -10.29 14.99 -2.85
CA LEU A 37 -11.55 14.39 -2.42
C LEU A 37 -12.07 14.99 -1.11
N LEU A 38 -11.20 15.63 -0.34
CA LEU A 38 -11.52 16.08 1.01
C LEU A 38 -12.20 17.45 0.99
N ASP A 39 -13.26 17.57 1.78
CA ASP A 39 -13.82 18.85 2.15
C ASP A 39 -13.27 19.33 3.52
N GLU A 40 -13.64 20.55 3.92
CA GLU A 40 -13.19 21.12 5.19
C GLU A 40 -13.66 20.30 6.40
N ASP A 41 -14.86 19.71 6.33
CA ASP A 41 -15.39 18.89 7.42
C ASP A 41 -14.64 17.56 7.53
N ASP A 42 -14.11 17.04 6.44
CA ASP A 42 -13.22 15.88 6.47
C ASP A 42 -11.92 16.20 7.18
N LEU A 43 -11.29 17.33 6.87
CA LEU A 43 -10.04 17.74 7.53
C LEU A 43 -10.25 17.96 9.03
N ARG A 44 -11.37 18.59 9.43
CA ARG A 44 -11.74 18.74 10.84
C ARG A 44 -12.02 17.39 11.51
N SER A 45 -12.61 16.44 10.78
CA SER A 45 -12.89 15.08 11.28
C SER A 45 -11.59 14.33 11.55
N ILE A 46 -10.66 14.34 10.58
CA ILE A 46 -9.33 13.75 10.74
C ILE A 46 -8.61 14.43 11.91
N ALA A 47 -8.57 15.75 11.96
CA ALA A 47 -7.90 16.50 13.03
C ALA A 47 -8.39 16.18 14.45
N ARG A 48 -9.62 15.67 14.59
CA ARG A 48 -10.22 15.28 15.87
C ARG A 48 -10.06 13.81 16.23
N ALA A 49 -9.41 13.01 15.38
CA ALA A 49 -9.32 11.56 15.56
C ALA A 49 -8.68 11.14 16.90
N ASP A 50 -7.76 11.96 17.44
CA ASP A 50 -7.16 11.76 18.77
C ASP A 50 -8.04 12.35 19.88
N TYR A 51 -9.33 11.98 19.90
CA TYR A 51 -10.32 12.47 20.88
C TYR A 51 -10.38 14.01 21.02
N GLY A 52 -10.05 14.72 19.94
CA GLY A 52 -10.00 16.19 19.90
C GLY A 52 -8.73 16.83 20.48
N ASN A 53 -7.75 16.05 20.93
CA ASN A 53 -6.45 16.55 21.39
C ASN A 53 -5.71 17.28 20.25
N ASP A 54 -5.11 18.45 20.55
CA ASP A 54 -4.37 19.30 19.60
C ASP A 54 -5.04 19.48 18.21
N THR A 55 -6.38 19.57 18.19
CA THR A 55 -7.16 19.60 16.94
C THR A 55 -6.70 20.73 16.01
N ASP A 56 -6.38 21.91 16.56
CA ASP A 56 -6.03 23.09 15.74
C ASP A 56 -4.65 22.92 15.09
N GLU A 57 -3.68 22.35 15.79
CA GLU A 57 -2.35 22.02 15.29
C GLU A 57 -2.41 20.94 14.21
N HIS A 58 -3.20 19.87 14.45
CA HIS A 58 -3.46 18.84 13.45
C HIS A 58 -4.10 19.43 12.21
N LEU A 59 -5.17 20.22 12.37
CA LEU A 59 -5.90 20.83 11.26
C LEU A 59 -5.01 21.76 10.44
N ALA A 60 -4.20 22.60 11.08
CA ALA A 60 -3.28 23.50 10.39
C ALA A 60 -2.32 22.73 9.48
N GLN A 61 -1.71 21.65 9.98
CA GLN A 61 -0.81 20.82 9.18
C GLN A 61 -1.54 20.07 8.05
N LEU A 62 -2.73 19.54 8.32
CA LEU A 62 -3.54 18.86 7.29
C LEU A 62 -3.93 19.80 6.16
N VAL A 63 -4.32 21.04 6.48
CA VAL A 63 -4.64 22.08 5.49
C VAL A 63 -3.41 22.41 4.64
N ASP A 64 -2.24 22.54 5.24
CA ASP A 64 -1.00 22.79 4.49
C ASP A 64 -0.66 21.62 3.55
N ILE A 65 -0.78 20.37 4.01
CA ILE A 65 -0.55 19.18 3.16
C ILE A 65 -1.53 19.15 1.98
N VAL A 66 -2.83 19.39 2.19
CA VAL A 66 -3.82 19.40 1.10
C VAL A 66 -3.56 20.54 0.13
N ARG A 67 -3.29 21.75 0.64
CA ARG A 67 -3.07 22.94 -0.19
C ARG A 67 -1.81 22.83 -1.04
N LEU A 68 -0.73 22.32 -0.46
CA LEU A 68 0.58 22.25 -1.12
C LEU A 68 0.77 20.94 -1.90
N CYS A 69 0.00 19.89 -1.59
CA CYS A 69 0.24 18.53 -2.07
C CYS A 69 1.68 18.07 -1.79
N GLU A 70 2.22 18.48 -0.65
CA GLU A 70 3.57 18.16 -0.19
C GLU A 70 3.53 17.77 1.29
N LEU A 71 4.43 16.89 1.71
CA LEU A 71 4.56 16.49 3.11
C LEU A 71 5.69 17.27 3.78
N PRO A 72 5.50 17.72 5.05
CA PRO A 72 6.63 18.12 5.86
C PRO A 72 7.54 16.90 6.08
N SER A 73 8.85 17.15 6.13
CA SER A 73 9.79 16.07 6.41
C SER A 73 10.83 16.41 7.48
N PRO A 74 10.90 15.64 8.58
CA PRO A 74 10.09 14.44 8.87
C PRO A 74 8.61 14.75 9.13
N LEU A 75 7.74 13.74 8.96
CA LEU A 75 6.32 13.83 9.31
C LEU A 75 6.20 13.70 10.84
N LYS A 76 6.12 14.85 11.51
CA LYS A 76 6.07 14.93 12.98
C LYS A 76 4.72 14.46 13.52
N TRP A 77 4.63 14.38 14.85
CA TRP A 77 3.42 13.99 15.58
C TRP A 77 2.15 14.68 15.05
N HIS A 78 2.18 15.99 14.84
CA HIS A 78 1.15 16.70 14.08
C HIS A 78 1.54 16.71 12.59
N PRO A 79 0.77 16.12 11.66
CA PRO A 79 -0.50 15.42 11.83
C PRO A 79 -0.39 13.87 11.86
N ARG A 80 0.80 13.29 11.98
CA ARG A 80 1.00 11.83 11.94
C ARG A 80 0.04 11.05 12.84
N GLU A 81 -0.16 11.48 14.08
CA GLU A 81 -1.00 10.73 15.03
C GLU A 81 -2.43 10.55 14.51
N VAL A 82 -3.09 11.65 14.16
CA VAL A 82 -4.47 11.59 13.67
C VAL A 82 -4.59 10.84 12.34
N LEU A 83 -3.54 10.83 11.52
CA LEU A 83 -3.49 10.02 10.29
C LEU A 83 -3.37 8.53 10.63
N GLU A 84 -2.53 8.17 11.60
CA GLU A 84 -2.35 6.80 12.10
C GLU A 84 -3.62 6.27 12.79
N LEU A 85 -4.42 7.14 13.43
CA LEU A 85 -5.72 6.79 13.97
C LEU A 85 -6.78 6.66 12.86
N THR A 86 -6.80 7.60 11.91
CA THR A 86 -7.79 7.59 10.81
C THR A 86 -7.64 6.36 9.92
N ARG A 87 -6.43 5.84 9.67
CA ARG A 87 -6.23 4.61 8.85
C ARG A 87 -6.94 3.36 9.40
N TRP A 88 -7.33 3.35 10.67
CA TRP A 88 -8.05 2.26 11.31
C TRP A 88 -9.57 2.34 11.17
N SER A 89 -10.10 3.38 10.52
CA SER A 89 -11.55 3.46 10.30
C SER A 89 -12.04 2.27 9.46
N GLU A 90 -13.29 1.87 9.69
CA GLU A 90 -13.93 0.75 8.98
C GLU A 90 -15.15 1.22 8.18
N PRO A 91 -14.95 1.87 7.01
CA PRO A 91 -16.03 2.41 6.19
C PRO A 91 -17.14 1.40 5.89
N GLN A 92 -16.77 0.14 5.66
CA GLN A 92 -17.69 -0.95 5.29
C GLN A 92 -18.73 -1.29 6.37
N GLN A 93 -18.52 -0.85 7.62
CA GLN A 93 -19.46 -1.09 8.72
C GLN A 93 -20.45 0.07 8.92
N GLN A 94 -20.32 1.15 8.15
CA GLN A 94 -21.12 2.36 8.32
C GLN A 94 -22.24 2.45 7.28
N ALA A 95 -23.21 3.34 7.56
CA ALA A 95 -24.23 3.70 6.58
C ALA A 95 -23.59 4.34 5.33
N PRO A 96 -24.17 4.20 4.12
CA PRO A 96 -23.52 4.58 2.86
C PRO A 96 -22.91 5.98 2.81
N GLY A 97 -23.59 7.00 3.35
CA GLY A 97 -23.07 8.37 3.39
C GLY A 97 -21.84 8.54 4.29
N MET A 98 -21.78 7.82 5.42
CA MET A 98 -20.58 7.79 6.27
C MET A 98 -19.50 6.88 5.72
N ALA A 99 -19.86 5.78 5.07
CA ALA A 99 -18.90 4.91 4.41
C ALA A 99 -18.08 5.71 3.37
N ALA A 100 -18.73 6.44 2.47
CA ALA A 100 -18.04 7.27 1.47
C ALA A 100 -17.11 8.32 2.12
N ARG A 101 -17.54 8.93 3.23
CA ARG A 101 -16.75 9.89 3.99
C ARG A 101 -15.52 9.28 4.64
N LEU A 102 -15.67 8.17 5.33
CA LEU A 102 -14.54 7.48 5.95
C LEU A 102 -13.59 6.93 4.89
N SER A 103 -14.09 6.44 3.76
CA SER A 103 -13.24 5.95 2.66
C SER A 103 -12.33 7.05 2.12
N ARG A 104 -12.82 8.26 1.85
CA ARG A 104 -11.95 9.36 1.37
C ARG A 104 -10.95 9.83 2.44
N GLN A 105 -11.35 9.88 3.71
CA GLN A 105 -10.46 10.21 4.82
C GLN A 105 -9.36 9.14 4.99
N CYS A 106 -9.70 7.86 4.97
CA CYS A 106 -8.76 6.75 5.01
C CYS A 106 -7.83 6.77 3.79
N ALA A 107 -8.36 6.96 2.57
CA ALA A 107 -7.55 7.00 1.36
C ALA A 107 -6.48 8.10 1.45
N PHE A 108 -6.87 9.31 1.88
CA PHE A 108 -5.91 10.40 2.11
C PHE A 108 -4.91 10.04 3.22
N ALA A 109 -5.39 9.59 4.38
CA ALA A 109 -4.52 9.31 5.53
C ALA A 109 -3.49 8.22 5.24
N CYS A 110 -3.93 7.11 4.63
CA CYS A 110 -3.05 6.03 4.23
C CYS A 110 -2.06 6.49 3.15
N THR A 111 -2.48 7.32 2.19
CA THR A 111 -1.57 7.85 1.16
C THR A 111 -0.48 8.72 1.78
N VAL A 112 -0.82 9.65 2.68
CA VAL A 112 0.16 10.49 3.39
C VAL A 112 1.13 9.63 4.18
N LEU A 113 0.63 8.64 4.94
CA LEU A 113 1.49 7.74 5.71
C LEU A 113 2.45 6.95 4.81
N LEU A 114 1.96 6.35 3.71
CA LEU A 114 2.79 5.57 2.80
C LEU A 114 3.85 6.44 2.11
N VAL A 115 3.52 7.67 1.67
CA VAL A 115 4.51 8.62 1.15
C VAL A 115 5.55 8.93 2.24
N SER A 116 5.13 9.15 3.48
CA SER A 116 6.04 9.44 4.58
C SER A 116 7.01 8.30 4.88
N TYR A 117 6.60 7.04 4.68
CA TYR A 117 7.44 5.85 4.94
C TYR A 117 8.61 5.71 3.96
N GLY A 118 8.51 6.31 2.77
CA GLY A 118 9.61 6.35 1.81
C GLY A 118 10.68 7.40 2.12
N ASP A 119 10.48 8.25 3.15
CA ASP A 119 11.48 9.19 3.63
C ASP A 119 12.35 8.55 4.73
N PRO A 120 13.68 8.43 4.53
CA PRO A 120 14.59 7.86 5.54
C PRO A 120 14.55 8.54 6.90
N ARG A 121 14.17 9.83 6.96
CA ARG A 121 14.02 10.58 8.22
C ARG A 121 12.85 10.10 9.08
N ASN A 122 11.91 9.36 8.47
CA ASN A 122 10.75 8.76 9.13
C ASN A 122 10.92 7.25 9.37
N ALA A 123 12.12 6.67 9.17
CA ALA A 123 12.31 5.22 9.26
C ALA A 123 11.72 4.63 10.55
N GLY A 124 12.01 5.24 11.71
CA GLY A 124 11.49 4.80 13.01
C GLY A 124 10.00 5.09 13.28
N ALA A 125 9.25 5.61 12.32
CA ALA A 125 7.82 5.89 12.44
C ALA A 125 6.95 4.97 11.56
N SER A 126 7.56 4.14 10.72
CA SER A 126 6.85 3.14 9.92
C SER A 126 6.71 1.83 10.70
N TYR A 127 5.46 1.41 10.91
CA TYR A 127 5.09 0.15 11.55
C TYR A 127 3.75 -0.35 10.99
N GLY A 128 3.70 -1.64 10.63
CA GLY A 128 2.49 -2.26 10.08
C GLY A 128 2.07 -1.62 8.77
N SER A 129 3.05 -1.32 7.91
CA SER A 129 2.78 -0.63 6.63
C SER A 129 1.85 -1.44 5.71
N ASN A 130 1.83 -2.78 5.81
CA ASN A 130 0.86 -3.62 5.11
C ASN A 130 -0.59 -3.26 5.49
N GLN A 131 -0.84 -2.92 6.76
CA GLN A 131 -2.18 -2.60 7.26
C GLN A 131 -2.64 -1.24 6.74
N THR A 132 -1.69 -0.30 6.62
CA THR A 132 -1.93 0.99 5.98
C THR A 132 -2.24 0.81 4.49
N LEU A 133 -1.48 -0.05 3.81
CA LEU A 133 -1.65 -0.34 2.40
C LEU A 133 -3.01 -1.00 2.09
N ILE A 134 -3.42 -2.02 2.84
CA ILE A 134 -4.70 -2.69 2.57
C ILE A 134 -5.90 -1.79 2.88
N SER A 135 -5.79 -0.91 3.89
CA SER A 135 -6.79 0.13 4.15
C SER A 135 -6.88 1.14 3.01
N LEU A 136 -5.74 1.52 2.40
CA LEU A 136 -5.74 2.34 1.18
C LEU A 136 -6.45 1.61 0.04
N VAL A 137 -6.06 0.38 -0.28
CA VAL A 137 -6.66 -0.41 -1.38
C VAL A 137 -8.19 -0.48 -1.20
N GLY A 138 -8.67 -0.89 -0.03
CA GLY A 138 -10.10 -0.99 0.23
C GLY A 138 -10.83 0.36 0.13
N SER A 139 -10.19 1.45 0.54
CA SER A 139 -10.76 2.79 0.46
C SER A 139 -10.85 3.30 -0.98
N LEU A 140 -9.82 3.10 -1.79
CA LEU A 140 -9.81 3.46 -3.21
C LEU A 140 -10.87 2.68 -3.99
N GLU A 141 -11.00 1.37 -3.72
CA GLU A 141 -12.05 0.54 -4.33
C GLU A 141 -13.45 1.01 -3.97
N ALA A 142 -13.70 1.33 -2.69
CA ALA A 142 -15.00 1.80 -2.23
C ALA A 142 -15.41 3.14 -2.86
N LEU A 143 -14.44 3.98 -3.21
CA LEU A 143 -14.65 5.26 -3.88
C LEU A 143 -14.77 5.11 -5.40
N GLY A 144 -14.37 3.98 -5.98
CA GLY A 144 -14.41 3.72 -7.42
C GLY A 144 -13.53 4.68 -8.23
N LEU A 145 -12.38 5.07 -7.68
CA LEU A 145 -11.46 6.01 -8.34
C LEU A 145 -10.62 5.30 -9.39
N ASP A 146 -10.43 5.97 -10.53
CA ASP A 146 -9.51 5.56 -11.60
C ASP A 146 -8.11 6.14 -11.29
N VAL A 147 -7.39 5.50 -10.37
CA VAL A 147 -6.09 5.97 -9.83
C VAL A 147 -5.00 4.90 -9.86
N GLU A 148 -5.17 3.85 -10.66
CA GLU A 148 -4.24 2.72 -10.66
C GLU A 148 -2.82 3.13 -11.07
N ASP A 149 -2.66 4.11 -11.94
CA ASP A 149 -1.34 4.55 -12.42
C ASP A 149 -0.61 5.34 -11.32
N GLU A 150 -1.34 6.15 -10.55
CA GLU A 150 -0.85 6.87 -9.39
C GLU A 150 -0.46 5.93 -8.25
N VAL A 151 -1.25 4.88 -8.01
CA VAL A 151 -0.91 3.85 -7.02
C VAL A 151 0.32 3.06 -7.45
N LEU A 152 0.38 2.62 -8.71
CA LEU A 152 1.56 1.90 -9.23
C LEU A 152 2.82 2.77 -9.18
N SER A 153 2.69 4.07 -9.44
CA SER A 153 3.79 5.05 -9.30
C SER A 153 4.27 5.17 -7.86
N LEU A 154 3.33 5.29 -6.90
CA LEU A 154 3.65 5.31 -5.47
C LEU A 154 4.36 4.02 -5.03
N LEU A 155 3.82 2.86 -5.38
CA LEU A 155 4.38 1.56 -4.98
C LEU A 155 5.77 1.34 -5.58
N SER A 156 5.97 1.69 -6.85
CA SER A 156 7.27 1.60 -7.52
C SER A 156 8.33 2.49 -6.87
N TRP A 157 7.91 3.67 -6.39
CA TRP A 157 8.79 4.57 -5.64
C TRP A 157 9.07 4.07 -4.21
N LEU A 158 8.04 3.56 -3.52
CA LEU A 158 8.08 3.23 -2.10
C LEU A 158 8.79 1.91 -1.80
N ILE A 159 8.52 0.83 -2.55
CA ILE A 159 9.10 -0.50 -2.33
C ILE A 159 10.63 -0.46 -2.14
N PRO A 160 11.43 0.20 -3.00
CA PRO A 160 12.89 0.26 -2.82
C PRO A 160 13.36 1.17 -1.68
N ARG A 161 12.44 1.93 -1.06
CA ARG A 161 12.71 2.90 0.01
C ARG A 161 12.19 2.47 1.38
N LEU A 162 11.46 1.35 1.44
CA LEU A 162 11.00 0.80 2.71
C LEU A 162 12.22 0.49 3.60
N PRO A 163 12.17 0.87 4.89
CA PRO A 163 13.28 0.64 5.81
C PRO A 163 13.45 -0.85 6.11
N GLU A 164 14.65 -1.25 6.54
CA GLU A 164 15.02 -2.67 6.69
C GLU A 164 14.11 -3.44 7.67
N HIS A 165 13.62 -2.78 8.73
CA HIS A 165 12.71 -3.42 9.68
C HIS A 165 11.32 -3.73 9.08
N GLU A 166 10.96 -3.10 7.97
CA GLU A 166 9.73 -3.37 7.20
C GLU A 166 9.97 -4.44 6.11
N ALA A 167 11.13 -5.10 6.07
CA ALA A 167 11.41 -6.13 5.05
C ALA A 167 10.42 -7.32 5.06
N GLY A 168 9.73 -7.55 6.18
CA GLY A 168 8.65 -8.52 6.30
C GLY A 168 7.36 -8.12 5.58
N GLU A 169 7.19 -6.81 5.32
CA GLU A 169 5.99 -6.23 4.72
C GLU A 169 6.06 -6.14 3.18
N ILE A 170 7.26 -6.18 2.60
CA ILE A 170 7.50 -6.04 1.15
C ILE A 170 6.59 -6.94 0.27
N PRO A 171 6.35 -8.22 0.59
CA PRO A 171 5.48 -9.08 -0.22
C PRO A 171 4.05 -8.54 -0.36
N PHE A 172 3.52 -7.85 0.66
CA PHE A 172 2.21 -7.23 0.64
C PHE A 172 2.14 -6.06 -0.35
N PHE A 173 3.23 -5.29 -0.47
CA PHE A 173 3.36 -4.23 -1.48
C PHE A 173 3.39 -4.80 -2.89
N GLY A 174 4.10 -5.92 -3.08
CA GLY A 174 4.08 -6.66 -4.35
C GLY A 174 2.69 -7.14 -4.72
N LEU A 175 1.95 -7.71 -3.77
CA LEU A 175 0.58 -8.17 -3.98
C LEU A 175 -0.37 -7.03 -4.36
N ALA A 176 -0.27 -5.87 -3.69
CA ALA A 176 -1.04 -4.69 -4.07
C ALA A 176 -0.65 -4.18 -5.47
N MET A 177 0.65 -4.18 -5.79
CA MET A 177 1.13 -3.81 -7.12
C MET A 177 0.56 -4.74 -8.20
N LEU A 178 0.53 -6.05 -7.95
CA LEU A 178 -0.06 -7.03 -8.85
C LEU A 178 -1.56 -6.77 -9.06
N TRP A 179 -2.29 -6.48 -7.98
CA TRP A 179 -3.72 -6.13 -8.05
C TRP A 179 -3.99 -4.97 -9.01
N PHE A 180 -3.23 -3.88 -8.90
CA PHE A 180 -3.40 -2.70 -9.76
C PHE A 180 -2.85 -2.92 -11.18
N ALA A 181 -1.74 -3.64 -11.33
CA ALA A 181 -1.15 -3.96 -12.62
C ALA A 181 -2.09 -4.82 -13.49
N LEU A 182 -2.76 -5.82 -12.90
CA LEU A 182 -3.77 -6.63 -13.58
C LEU A 182 -4.97 -5.79 -14.05
N GLY A 183 -5.31 -4.71 -13.32
CA GLY A 183 -6.32 -3.74 -13.72
C GLY A 183 -5.92 -2.85 -14.91
N ARG A 184 -4.66 -2.88 -15.34
CA ARG A 184 -4.10 -2.08 -16.45
C ARG A 184 -3.48 -2.97 -17.54
N PRO A 185 -4.26 -3.86 -18.19
CA PRO A 185 -3.75 -4.85 -19.16
C PRO A 185 -3.12 -4.26 -20.43
N ASN A 186 -3.31 -2.96 -20.70
CA ASN A 186 -2.66 -2.26 -21.81
C ASN A 186 -1.24 -1.77 -21.47
N GLN A 187 -0.91 -1.72 -20.18
CA GLN A 187 0.32 -1.13 -19.67
C GLN A 187 1.34 -2.20 -19.27
N TRP A 188 0.86 -3.35 -18.80
CA TRP A 188 1.69 -4.45 -18.33
C TRP A 188 1.63 -5.63 -19.30
N ASN A 189 2.80 -6.09 -19.75
CA ASN A 189 2.90 -7.31 -20.55
C ASN A 189 3.03 -8.55 -19.65
N ASP A 190 2.76 -9.72 -20.21
CA ASP A 190 2.78 -10.98 -19.47
C ASP A 190 4.13 -11.27 -18.81
N ALA A 191 5.24 -10.93 -19.45
CA ALA A 191 6.57 -11.16 -18.88
C ALA A 191 6.81 -10.32 -17.61
N ALA A 192 6.35 -9.06 -17.59
CA ALA A 192 6.43 -8.20 -16.41
C ALA A 192 5.50 -8.70 -15.29
N LEU A 193 4.30 -9.15 -15.62
CA LEU A 193 3.34 -9.71 -14.65
C LEU A 193 3.85 -11.02 -14.04
N LEU A 194 4.43 -11.91 -14.86
CA LEU A 194 5.09 -13.14 -14.39
C LEU A 194 6.28 -12.83 -13.48
N GLY A 195 7.16 -11.93 -13.91
CA GLY A 195 8.30 -11.51 -13.09
C GLY A 195 7.85 -10.93 -11.74
N LEU A 196 6.76 -10.15 -11.72
CA LEU A 196 6.17 -9.66 -10.48
C LEU A 196 5.64 -10.79 -9.59
N CYS A 197 4.94 -11.78 -10.16
CA CYS A 197 4.47 -12.96 -9.42
C CYS A 197 5.64 -13.75 -8.81
N GLU A 198 6.67 -14.03 -9.60
CA GLU A 198 7.87 -14.74 -9.13
C GLU A 198 8.59 -13.95 -8.02
N TRP A 199 8.72 -12.63 -8.20
CA TRP A 199 9.33 -11.76 -7.21
C TRP A 199 8.55 -11.73 -5.89
N ILE A 200 7.21 -11.71 -5.92
CA ILE A 200 6.36 -11.81 -4.72
C ILE A 200 6.67 -13.12 -3.97
N MET A 201 6.76 -14.24 -4.68
CA MET A 201 7.03 -15.55 -4.09
C MET A 201 8.42 -15.60 -3.44
N VAL A 202 9.44 -15.05 -4.11
CA VAL A 202 10.82 -14.99 -3.60
C VAL A 202 10.93 -14.07 -2.38
N THR A 203 10.25 -12.93 -2.41
CA THR A 203 10.27 -11.97 -1.30
C THR A 203 9.50 -12.49 -0.08
N GLU A 204 8.39 -13.21 -0.27
CA GLU A 204 7.64 -13.85 0.83
C GLU A 204 8.49 -14.91 1.55
N GLU A 205 9.14 -15.80 0.79
CA GLU A 205 9.99 -16.83 1.37
C GLU A 205 11.18 -16.20 2.13
N ALA A 206 11.74 -15.10 1.61
CA ALA A 206 12.78 -14.36 2.31
C ALA A 206 12.27 -13.68 3.60
N ALA A 207 11.07 -13.09 3.58
CA ALA A 207 10.43 -12.50 4.76
C ALA A 207 10.18 -13.56 5.84
N LYS A 208 9.64 -14.72 5.44
CA LYS A 208 9.43 -15.87 6.32
C LYS A 208 10.72 -16.36 6.97
N ARG A 209 11.80 -16.51 6.20
CA ARG A 209 13.12 -16.94 6.72
C ARG A 209 13.69 -15.96 7.76
N ARG A 210 13.55 -14.66 7.53
CA ARG A 210 14.02 -13.64 8.50
C ARG A 210 13.31 -13.79 9.85
N LYS A 211 11.99 -14.04 9.84
CA LYS A 211 11.22 -14.24 11.08
C LYS A 211 11.47 -15.61 11.73
N SER A 212 11.63 -16.66 10.92
CA SER A 212 11.85 -18.03 11.41
C SER A 212 13.15 -18.21 12.19
N ILE A 213 14.16 -17.37 11.93
CA ILE A 213 15.43 -17.36 12.69
C ILE A 213 15.20 -16.92 14.14
N GLY A 214 14.10 -16.21 14.44
CA GLY A 214 13.74 -15.76 15.80
C GLY A 214 12.68 -16.61 16.51
N LEU A 215 11.67 -17.09 15.80
CA LEU A 215 10.53 -17.86 16.32
C LEU A 215 10.06 -18.82 15.21
N GLY A 216 10.02 -20.14 15.44
CA GLY A 216 9.69 -21.14 14.42
C GLY A 216 8.49 -20.74 13.56
N ALA A 217 8.70 -20.58 12.26
CA ALA A 217 7.68 -20.04 11.36
C ALA A 217 6.61 -21.11 11.05
N THR A 218 5.55 -21.13 11.86
CA THR A 218 4.29 -21.79 11.55
C THR A 218 3.25 -20.73 11.24
N GLY A 219 2.86 -20.59 9.98
CA GLY A 219 1.83 -19.64 9.56
C GLY A 219 1.40 -19.85 8.11
N SER A 220 0.30 -19.20 7.72
CA SER A 220 -0.14 -19.14 6.33
C SER A 220 0.82 -18.31 5.47
N TRP A 221 0.79 -18.55 4.17
CA TRP A 221 1.56 -17.77 3.19
C TRP A 221 1.22 -16.28 3.32
N LEU A 222 2.21 -15.42 3.07
CA LEU A 222 2.18 -13.95 3.25
C LEU A 222 2.21 -13.47 4.71
N VAL A 223 1.46 -14.10 5.61
CA VAL A 223 1.33 -13.65 7.02
C VAL A 223 2.51 -14.10 7.89
N SER A 224 3.12 -15.23 7.53
CA SER A 224 4.23 -15.82 8.30
C SER A 224 5.44 -14.90 8.44
N GLY A 225 5.61 -13.92 7.55
CA GLY A 225 6.75 -12.99 7.54
C GLY A 225 6.56 -11.72 8.37
N THR A 226 5.34 -11.42 8.83
CA THR A 226 5.01 -10.12 9.49
C THR A 226 4.54 -10.29 10.93
N GLY A 227 4.83 -9.32 11.80
CA GLY A 227 4.24 -9.23 13.14
C GLY A 227 2.89 -8.50 13.20
N TYR A 228 2.38 -8.06 12.04
CA TYR A 228 1.24 -7.16 11.91
C TYR A 228 0.08 -7.84 11.16
N ASP A 229 -0.76 -8.56 11.88
CA ASP A 229 -1.75 -9.51 11.34
C ASP A 229 -3.23 -9.11 11.53
N THR A 230 -3.53 -7.89 12.01
CA THR A 230 -4.90 -7.46 12.30
C THR A 230 -5.82 -7.41 11.07
N HIS A 231 -5.28 -7.28 9.85
CA HIS A 231 -6.04 -7.19 8.59
C HIS A 231 -5.78 -8.35 7.61
N VAL A 232 -5.42 -9.51 8.12
CA VAL A 232 -5.18 -10.71 7.29
C VAL A 232 -6.40 -11.07 6.45
N ASP A 233 -7.61 -10.98 7.00
CA ASP A 233 -8.86 -11.27 6.28
C ASP A 233 -9.03 -10.41 5.02
N ARG A 234 -8.62 -9.13 5.08
CA ARG A 234 -8.68 -8.19 3.96
C ARG A 234 -7.68 -8.58 2.87
N TRP A 235 -6.48 -9.01 3.25
CA TRP A 235 -5.48 -9.53 2.31
C TRP A 235 -5.91 -10.84 1.65
N GLN A 236 -6.49 -11.77 2.42
CA GLN A 236 -7.04 -13.01 1.88
C GLN A 236 -8.21 -12.73 0.91
N LYS A 237 -9.07 -11.76 1.25
CA LYS A 237 -10.15 -11.31 0.35
C LYS A 237 -9.59 -10.71 -0.94
N LEU A 238 -8.53 -9.92 -0.88
CA LEU A 238 -7.85 -9.39 -2.07
C LEU A 238 -7.27 -10.52 -2.92
N GLY A 239 -6.57 -11.47 -2.30
CA GLY A 239 -5.98 -12.64 -2.97
C GLY A 239 -7.01 -13.47 -3.74
N ARG A 240 -8.15 -13.79 -3.12
CA ARG A 240 -9.26 -14.50 -3.78
C ARG A 240 -9.84 -13.75 -4.98
N ARG A 241 -9.76 -12.42 -4.97
CA ARG A 241 -10.29 -11.56 -6.04
C ARG A 241 -9.29 -11.29 -7.16
N LEU A 242 -8.03 -11.68 -7.03
CA LEU A 242 -7.03 -11.42 -8.09
C LEU A 242 -7.47 -11.97 -9.45
N VAL A 243 -8.14 -13.12 -9.45
CA VAL A 243 -8.68 -13.73 -10.67
C VAL A 243 -9.76 -12.88 -11.33
N ASP A 244 -10.47 -12.04 -10.58
CA ASP A 244 -11.49 -11.13 -11.10
C ASP A 244 -10.86 -9.99 -11.93
N ARG A 245 -9.55 -9.74 -11.76
CA ARG A 245 -8.78 -8.74 -12.51
C ARG A 245 -8.12 -9.32 -13.77
N LEU A 246 -8.24 -10.62 -14.03
CA LEU A 246 -7.65 -11.22 -15.24
C LEU A 246 -8.47 -10.86 -16.50
N ASP A 247 -7.79 -10.28 -17.48
CA ASP A 247 -8.32 -10.02 -18.83
C ASP A 247 -8.09 -11.21 -19.78
N MET A 248 -8.88 -11.31 -20.85
CA MET A 248 -8.74 -12.31 -21.92
C MET A 248 -7.35 -12.32 -22.58
N ARG A 249 -6.64 -11.19 -22.55
CA ARG A 249 -5.32 -10.99 -23.14
C ARG A 249 -4.17 -11.58 -22.33
N HIS A 250 -4.35 -11.80 -21.02
CA HIS A 250 -3.30 -12.41 -20.21
C HIS A 250 -3.08 -13.86 -20.63
N GLY A 251 -1.82 -14.21 -20.88
CA GLY A 251 -1.39 -15.54 -21.26
C GLY A 251 -1.67 -16.61 -20.18
N PRO A 252 -1.57 -17.90 -20.54
CA PRO A 252 -1.85 -19.00 -19.64
C PRO A 252 -0.98 -18.98 -18.38
N ASP A 253 0.31 -18.66 -18.53
CA ASP A 253 1.27 -18.66 -17.42
C ASP A 253 0.92 -17.58 -16.37
N VAL A 254 0.56 -16.36 -16.81
CA VAL A 254 0.12 -15.28 -15.89
C VAL A 254 -1.13 -15.72 -15.12
N ARG A 255 -2.10 -16.33 -15.81
CA ARG A 255 -3.33 -16.81 -15.17
C ARG A 255 -3.04 -17.88 -14.14
N GLU A 256 -2.18 -18.84 -14.46
CA GLU A 256 -1.78 -19.91 -13.54
C GLU A 256 -1.04 -19.34 -12.32
N ALA A 257 -0.09 -18.43 -12.52
CA ALA A 257 0.64 -17.78 -11.43
C ALA A 257 -0.29 -16.98 -10.51
N VAL A 258 -1.22 -16.21 -11.08
CA VAL A 258 -2.22 -15.45 -10.31
C VAL A 258 -3.16 -16.37 -9.54
N GLN A 259 -3.62 -17.47 -10.15
CA GLN A 259 -4.44 -18.48 -9.48
C GLN A 259 -3.68 -19.15 -8.33
N LEU A 260 -2.40 -19.47 -8.52
CA LEU A 260 -1.55 -20.05 -7.48
C LEU A 260 -1.41 -19.10 -6.29
N ILE A 261 -1.06 -17.83 -6.52
CA ILE A 261 -0.98 -16.81 -5.46
C ILE A 261 -2.33 -16.67 -4.73
N GLY A 262 -3.43 -16.60 -5.48
CA GLY A 262 -4.77 -16.53 -4.90
C GLY A 262 -5.11 -17.75 -4.03
N ALA A 263 -4.72 -18.96 -4.45
CA ALA A 263 -4.93 -20.20 -3.71
C ALA A 263 -4.06 -20.29 -2.44
N MET A 264 -2.82 -19.78 -2.48
CA MET A 264 -1.93 -19.75 -1.31
C MET A 264 -2.40 -18.78 -0.21
N LEU A 265 -3.17 -17.75 -0.58
CA LEU A 265 -3.80 -16.80 0.33
C LEU A 265 -5.15 -17.26 0.88
N ALA A 266 -5.76 -18.30 0.30
CA ALA A 266 -7.11 -18.72 0.60
C ALA A 266 -7.23 -19.58 1.88
#